data_AF-A0AA36IBK3-F1
#
_entry.id   AF-A0AA36IBK3-F1
#
_cell.length_a   1.000
_cell.length_b   1.000
_cell.length_c   1.000
_cell.angle_alpha   90.00
_cell.angle_beta   90.00
_cell.angle_gamma   90.00
#
_symmetry.space_group_name_H-M   'P 1'
#
loop_
_entity.id
_entity.type
_entity.pdbx_description
1 polymer ?
#
loop_
_entity_poly.entity_id
_entity_poly.type
_entity_poly.pdbx_seq_one_letter_code
_entity_poly.pdbx_strand_id
1 'polypeptide(L)'
;MCEQKKTGKCNVKETVAADYRAGGERRELLEIALLETLMETGTERSAHSRVKQVFSAKVEHVKERLQEREKEAVAKEKLEELGSAVQDEGFMSNDPALMPAEAETTAPAAK
;
A
#
# COMPACT_ATOMS: atom_id res chain seq x y z
N MET A 1 17.90 17.86 -13.26
CA MET A 1 17.41 16.47 -13.49
C MET A 1 16.43 16.37 -14.66
N CYS A 2 15.36 17.18 -14.67
CA CYS A 2 14.34 17.17 -15.72
C CYS A 2 14.61 18.12 -16.89
N GLU A 3 15.85 18.61 -17.05
CA GLU A 3 16.23 19.47 -18.17
C GLU A 3 16.01 18.75 -19.50
N GLN A 4 15.43 19.47 -20.46
CA GLN A 4 15.22 18.99 -21.81
C GLN A 4 16.44 19.33 -22.67
N LYS A 5 16.85 18.37 -23.49
CA LYS A 5 17.82 18.62 -24.55
C LYS A 5 17.16 19.45 -25.65
N LYS A 6 17.99 19.98 -26.57
CA LYS A 6 17.51 20.63 -27.81
C LYS A 6 16.58 19.75 -28.65
N THR A 7 16.63 18.43 -28.46
CA THR A 7 15.76 17.44 -29.09
C THR A 7 14.40 17.26 -28.39
N GLY A 8 14.11 18.02 -27.33
CA GLY A 8 12.90 17.88 -26.50
C GLY A 8 12.94 16.71 -25.50
N LYS A 9 13.93 15.80 -25.59
CA LYS A 9 14.05 14.64 -24.69
C LYS A 9 14.71 15.02 -23.36
N CYS A 10 14.18 14.52 -22.25
CA CYS A 10 14.82 14.62 -20.93
C CYS A 10 16.03 13.68 -20.79
N ASN A 11 16.92 14.00 -19.85
CA ASN A 11 18.05 13.13 -19.48
C ASN A 11 17.62 11.84 -18.76
N VAL A 12 16.44 11.88 -18.15
CA VAL A 12 15.78 10.78 -17.43
C VAL A 12 14.57 10.27 -18.20
N LYS A 13 14.10 9.06 -17.86
CA LYS A 13 12.85 8.51 -18.41
C LYS A 13 11.67 9.44 -18.11
N GLU A 14 10.69 9.48 -19.00
CA GLU A 14 9.54 10.38 -18.90
C GLU A 14 8.72 10.14 -17.61
N THR A 15 8.56 8.88 -17.20
CA THR A 15 7.93 8.54 -15.92
C THR A 15 8.61 9.18 -14.72
N VAL A 16 9.96 9.25 -14.73
CA VAL A 16 10.73 9.83 -13.62
C VAL A 16 10.59 11.35 -13.62
N ALA A 17 10.53 11.95 -14.81
CA ALA A 17 10.24 13.37 -14.94
C ALA A 17 8.79 13.70 -14.49
N ALA A 18 7.83 12.82 -14.75
CA ALA A 18 6.46 12.96 -14.28
C ALA A 18 6.39 12.84 -12.75
N ASP A 19 6.99 11.80 -12.16
CA ASP A 19 7.07 11.60 -10.70
C ASP A 19 7.71 12.82 -10.01
N TYR A 20 8.80 13.34 -10.58
CA TYR A 20 9.48 14.53 -10.04
C TYR A 20 8.63 15.80 -10.13
N ARG A 21 7.88 15.98 -11.23
CA ARG A 21 6.98 17.14 -11.42
C ARG A 21 5.72 17.05 -10.55
N ALA A 22 5.20 15.85 -10.34
CA ALA A 22 4.03 15.61 -9.49
C ALA A 22 4.30 16.02 -8.04
N GLY A 23 5.56 15.90 -7.58
CA GLY A 23 5.96 16.27 -6.23
C GLY A 23 5.61 15.19 -5.20
N GLY A 24 5.64 15.58 -3.92
CA GLY A 24 5.36 14.68 -2.79
C GLY A 24 6.45 13.63 -2.55
N GLU A 25 6.07 12.53 -1.90
CA GLU A 25 6.99 11.46 -1.45
C GLU A 25 7.82 10.88 -2.61
N ARG A 26 7.20 10.69 -3.78
CA ARG A 26 7.91 10.17 -4.96
C ARG A 26 9.06 11.09 -5.40
N ARG A 27 8.87 12.41 -5.30
CA ARG A 27 9.95 13.37 -5.59
C ARG A 27 11.06 13.28 -4.54
N GLU A 28 10.71 13.23 -3.27
CA GLU A 28 11.68 13.13 -2.17
C GLU A 28 12.56 11.88 -2.32
N LEU A 29 11.96 10.74 -2.63
CA LEU A 29 12.70 9.49 -2.88
C LEU A 29 13.64 9.59 -4.08
N LEU A 30 13.24 10.28 -5.15
CA LEU A 30 14.12 10.54 -6.30
C LEU A 30 15.29 11.46 -5.93
N GLU A 31 15.07 12.47 -5.08
CA GLU A 31 16.12 13.38 -4.60
C GLU A 31 17.11 12.64 -3.68
N ILE A 32 16.62 11.78 -2.79
CA ILE A 32 17.45 10.92 -1.95
C ILE A 32 18.29 9.98 -2.82
N ALA A 33 17.67 9.27 -3.78
CA ALA A 33 18.38 8.36 -4.68
C ALA A 33 19.46 9.10 -5.50
N LEU A 34 19.19 10.34 -5.90
CA LEU A 34 20.16 11.18 -6.60
C LEU A 34 21.35 11.54 -5.69
N LEU A 35 21.08 11.99 -4.45
CA LEU A 35 22.13 12.35 -3.49
C LEU A 35 23.02 11.14 -3.15
N GLU A 36 22.43 9.98 -2.88
CA GLU A 36 23.17 8.74 -2.64
C GLU A 36 24.06 8.38 -3.84
N THR A 37 23.53 8.52 -5.06
CA THR A 37 24.29 8.25 -6.27
C THR A 37 25.50 9.19 -6.39
N LEU A 38 25.30 10.47 -6.12
CA LEU A 38 26.38 11.47 -6.19
C LEU A 38 27.44 11.24 -5.10
N MET A 39 27.04 10.76 -3.92
CA MET A 39 27.96 10.37 -2.87
C MET A 39 28.81 9.15 -3.27
N GLU A 40 28.22 8.17 -3.95
CA GLU A 40 28.90 6.94 -4.38
C GLU A 40 29.82 7.18 -5.59
N THR A 41 29.37 7.97 -6.56
CA THR A 41 30.02 8.09 -7.86
C THR A 41 30.83 9.38 -8.05
N GLY A 42 30.62 10.37 -7.20
CA GLY A 42 31.22 11.71 -7.31
C GLY A 42 30.48 12.65 -8.27
N THR A 43 30.93 13.90 -8.32
CA THR A 43 30.31 14.98 -9.13
C THR A 43 31.15 15.38 -10.35
N GLU A 44 32.26 14.69 -10.59
CA GLU A 44 33.14 14.98 -11.72
C GLU A 44 32.46 14.69 -13.06
N ARG A 45 32.89 15.42 -14.11
CA ARG A 45 32.36 15.21 -15.47
C ARG A 45 32.65 13.79 -16.00
N SER A 46 33.78 13.21 -15.61
CA SER A 46 34.18 11.82 -15.90
C SER A 46 33.17 10.81 -15.36
N ALA A 47 32.54 11.11 -14.21
CA ALA A 47 31.57 10.25 -13.54
C ALA A 47 30.16 10.32 -14.15
N HIS A 48 29.87 11.27 -15.06
CA HIS A 48 28.51 11.50 -15.59
C HIS A 48 27.84 10.23 -16.15
N SER A 49 28.57 9.38 -16.89
CA SER A 49 28.02 8.13 -17.41
C SER A 49 27.66 7.15 -16.28
N ARG A 50 28.52 7.08 -15.26
CA ARG A 50 28.34 6.21 -14.08
C ARG A 50 27.19 6.70 -13.21
N VAL A 51 27.10 8.00 -12.94
CA VAL A 51 25.96 8.64 -12.25
C VAL A 51 24.66 8.22 -12.92
N LYS A 52 24.58 8.31 -14.25
CA LYS A 52 23.36 7.96 -14.98
C LYS A 52 22.98 6.48 -14.82
N GLN A 53 23.96 5.58 -14.86
CA GLN A 53 23.73 4.15 -14.70
C GLN A 53 23.27 3.80 -13.28
N VAL A 54 24.03 4.25 -12.27
CA VAL A 54 23.75 3.96 -10.85
C VAL A 54 22.42 4.58 -10.42
N PHE A 55 22.17 5.84 -10.80
CA PHE A 55 20.91 6.50 -10.52
C PHE A 55 19.73 5.76 -11.16
N SER A 56 19.86 5.34 -12.43
CA SER A 56 18.78 4.61 -13.10
C SER A 56 18.48 3.29 -12.38
N ALA A 57 19.50 2.55 -11.96
CA ALA A 57 19.32 1.30 -11.22
C ALA A 57 18.62 1.52 -9.86
N LYS A 58 19.05 2.54 -9.10
CA LYS A 58 18.41 2.91 -7.82
C LYS A 58 16.95 3.31 -8.01
N VAL A 59 16.63 4.07 -9.06
CA VAL A 59 15.26 4.50 -9.34
C VAL A 59 14.34 3.32 -9.66
N GLU A 60 14.80 2.34 -10.44
CA GLU A 60 13.99 1.13 -10.69
C GLU A 60 13.74 0.36 -9.38
N HIS A 61 14.77 0.21 -8.53
CA HIS A 61 14.61 -0.44 -7.23
C HIS A 61 13.61 0.28 -6.31
N VAL A 62 13.69 1.61 -6.22
CA VAL A 62 12.74 2.43 -5.45
C VAL A 62 11.31 2.27 -5.99
N LYS A 63 11.14 2.22 -7.31
CA LYS A 63 9.83 2.03 -7.93
C LYS A 63 9.22 0.67 -7.63
N GLU A 64 10.01 -0.40 -7.71
CA GLU A 64 9.56 -1.75 -7.36
C GLU A 64 9.05 -1.79 -5.91
N ARG A 65 9.82 -1.20 -4.99
CA ARG A 65 9.46 -1.13 -3.56
C ARG A 65 8.19 -0.31 -3.29
N LEU A 66 7.97 0.77 -4.03
CA LEU A 66 6.74 1.57 -3.91
C LEU A 66 5.53 0.81 -4.46
N GLN A 67 5.69 0.14 -5.61
CA GLN A 67 4.61 -0.65 -6.20
C GLN A 67 4.22 -1.84 -5.30
N GLU A 68 5.18 -2.45 -4.62
CA GLU A 68 4.89 -3.48 -3.61
C GLU A 68 4.03 -2.92 -2.47
N ARG A 69 4.42 -1.78 -1.88
CA ARG A 69 3.65 -1.13 -0.80
C ARG A 69 2.25 -0.72 -1.23
N GLU A 70 2.10 -0.21 -2.45
CA GLU A 70 0.78 0.16 -3.00
C GLU A 70 -0.11 -1.08 -3.18
N LYS A 71 0.45 -2.20 -3.67
CA LYS A 71 -0.28 -3.46 -3.78
C LYS A 71 -0.68 -4.01 -2.43
N GLU A 72 0.20 -3.96 -1.44
CA GLU A 72 -0.09 -4.38 -0.06
C GLU A 72 -1.19 -3.53 0.58
N ALA A 73 -1.15 -2.20 0.39
CA ALA A 73 -2.18 -1.30 0.88
C ALA A 73 -3.55 -1.59 0.26
N VAL A 74 -3.62 -1.77 -1.06
CA VAL A 74 -4.85 -2.13 -1.78
C VAL A 74 -5.36 -3.51 -1.34
N ALA A 75 -4.48 -4.48 -1.15
CA ALA A 75 -4.86 -5.81 -0.67
C ALA A 75 -5.45 -5.75 0.74
N LYS A 76 -4.88 -4.89 1.61
CA LYS A 76 -5.38 -4.70 2.98
C LYS A 76 -6.75 -4.03 3.00
N GLU A 77 -6.94 -2.96 2.23
CA GLU A 77 -8.22 -2.27 2.10
C GLU A 77 -9.33 -3.23 1.62
N LYS A 78 -9.03 -4.02 0.60
CA LYS A 78 -9.96 -5.04 0.08
C LYS A 78 -10.30 -6.13 1.10
N LEU A 79 -9.38 -6.48 1.99
CA LEU A 79 -9.60 -7.48 3.03
C LEU A 79 -10.46 -6.92 4.18
N GLU A 80 -10.29 -5.65 4.53
CA GLU A 80 -11.16 -4.95 5.49
C GLU A 80 -12.60 -4.82 4.94
N GLU A 81 -12.77 -4.53 3.65
CA GLU A 81 -14.08 -4.50 2.98
C GLU A 81 -14.80 -5.86 3.00
N LEU A 82 -14.06 -6.97 2.80
CA LEU A 82 -14.61 -8.31 2.89
C LEU A 82 -14.93 -8.72 4.34
N GLY A 83 -14.18 -8.23 5.32
CA GLY A 83 -14.40 -8.51 6.73
C GLY A 83 -15.68 -7.87 7.28
N SER A 84 -16.02 -6.66 6.82
CA SER A 84 -17.28 -5.99 7.20
C SER A 84 -18.51 -6.64 6.57
N ALA A 85 -18.39 -7.17 5.35
CA ALA A 85 -19.48 -7.89 4.68
C ALA A 85 -19.91 -9.19 5.39
N VAL A 86 -19.02 -9.81 6.17
CA VAL A 86 -19.31 -11.05 6.92
C VAL A 86 -20.04 -10.78 8.25
N GLN A 87 -19.95 -9.56 8.81
CA GLN A 87 -20.62 -9.22 10.07
C GLN A 87 -22.13 -8.92 9.92
N ASP A 88 -22.61 -8.60 8.72
CA ASP A 88 -24.03 -8.28 8.47
C ASP A 88 -24.94 -9.52 8.33
N GLU A 89 -24.38 -10.71 8.08
CA GLU A 89 -25.15 -11.95 7.88
C GLU A 89 -25.23 -12.83 9.16
N GLY A 90 -24.75 -12.33 10.31
CA GLY A 90 -24.41 -13.16 11.48
C GLY A 90 -25.12 -12.90 12.81
N PHE A 91 -26.17 -12.08 12.87
CA PHE A 91 -26.94 -11.87 14.10
C PHE A 91 -28.45 -12.12 13.91
N MET A 92 -28.80 -13.36 13.54
CA MET A 92 -30.14 -13.85 13.89
C MET A 92 -30.09 -14.30 15.34
N SER A 93 -30.64 -13.43 16.19
CA SER A 93 -30.93 -13.63 17.61
C SER A 93 -31.55 -15.01 17.84
N ASN A 94 -30.80 -15.90 18.50
CA ASN A 94 -31.37 -17.07 19.15
C ASN A 94 -32.04 -16.59 20.44
N ASP A 95 -33.31 -16.24 20.33
CA ASP A 95 -34.18 -15.79 21.41
C ASP A 95 -34.52 -17.01 22.32
N PRO A 96 -34.05 -17.11 23.58
CA PRO A 96 -34.35 -18.25 24.45
C PRO A 96 -35.70 -18.06 25.16
N ALA A 97 -36.73 -17.62 24.44
CA ALA A 97 -38.04 -17.30 24.99
C ALA A 97 -39.10 -18.31 24.53
N LEU A 98 -39.05 -19.53 25.06
CA LEU A 98 -40.19 -20.45 25.07
C LEU A 98 -40.06 -21.41 26.27
N MET A 99 -40.35 -20.85 27.45
CA MET A 99 -40.85 -21.64 28.58
C MET A 99 -42.33 -21.96 28.33
N PRO A 100 -42.76 -23.22 28.39
CA PRO A 100 -44.13 -23.52 28.81
C PRO A 100 -44.15 -23.67 30.33
N ALA A 101 -44.85 -22.73 30.97
CA ALA A 101 -45.48 -22.94 32.27
C ALA A 101 -46.59 -24.01 32.15
N GLU A 102 -47.19 -24.36 33.29
CA GLU A 102 -48.36 -25.25 33.51
C GLU A 102 -47.96 -26.69 33.88
N ALA A 103 -48.48 -27.35 34.92
CA ALA A 103 -49.37 -26.95 35.99
C ALA A 103 -49.28 -28.00 37.11
N GLU A 104 -49.52 -27.53 38.32
CA GLU A 104 -49.68 -28.22 39.59
C GLU A 104 -50.96 -29.09 39.62
N THR A 105 -50.88 -30.37 40.01
CA THR A 105 -52.01 -31.09 40.64
C THR A 105 -51.54 -32.23 41.57
N THR A 106 -51.54 -31.93 42.87
CA THR A 106 -52.09 -32.70 44.01
C THR A 106 -52.19 -34.24 43.97
N ALA A 107 -51.64 -34.85 45.02
CA ALA A 107 -51.84 -36.22 45.51
C ALA A 107 -53.32 -36.52 45.91
N PRO A 108 -53.70 -37.77 46.26
CA PRO A 108 -53.38 -38.31 47.59
C PRO A 108 -53.11 -39.83 47.68
N ALA A 109 -52.60 -40.20 48.85
CA ALA A 109 -52.30 -41.54 49.33
C ALA A 109 -53.51 -42.51 49.37
N ALA A 110 -53.22 -43.81 49.23
CA ALA A 110 -54.08 -44.86 49.75
C ALA A 110 -53.29 -46.15 50.07
N LYS A 111 -53.26 -46.43 51.39
CA LYS A 111 -53.11 -47.71 52.13
C LYS A 111 -51.89 -48.60 51.92
#